data_AF-A0A916ZNS4-F1
#
_entry.id   AF-A0A916ZNS4-F1
#
_cell.length_a   1.000
_cell.length_b   1.000
_cell.length_c   1.000
_cell.angle_alpha   90.00
_cell.angle_beta   90.00
_cell.angle_gamma   90.00
#
_symmetry.space_group_name_H-M   'P 1'
#
loop_
_entity.id
_entity.type
_entity.pdbx_description
1 polymer ?
#
loop_
_entity_poly.entity_id
_entity_poly.type
_entity_poly.pdbx_seq_one_letter_code
_entity_poly.pdbx_strand_id
1 'polypeptide(L)'
;MLISGRGSNMAALLYASQAPDCPYEIVLVASNVPDAPGLVLAAAEGVPVFARAHTGMKRAEFDAVIDAELERRGAEFVALAGYMRLLSDGFVAKWAGRCLNIHPSLLPAHKGLDVHEAVLAAGETVTGCTVHLVTPALDDGPILGQVRVAVLPGDTAETLADRVHYAEHQLYPRVLADLVSAADSTAAWLERVRSLALALPEAEEKLSHGSPGFFVRGGKFFAYFSRDHHGDGITALLVKASGVEEQAMLIDQDPDLYFRPAYFGPSGWIGIRLDLGDIDWRHVEDWLTRSWRDSAPKRLASLPF
;
A
#
# COMPACT_ATOMS: atom_id res chain seq x y z
N MET A 1 -11.57 -7.10 -6.89
CA MET A 1 -12.54 -6.06 -6.46
C MET A 1 -13.71 -6.70 -5.74
N LEU A 2 -14.23 -6.07 -4.68
CA LEU A 2 -15.45 -6.49 -3.98
C LEU A 2 -16.57 -5.46 -4.20
N ILE A 3 -17.79 -5.92 -4.53
CA ILE A 3 -18.95 -5.06 -4.82
C ILE A 3 -20.23 -5.59 -4.16
N SER A 4 -21.24 -4.73 -3.98
CA SER A 4 -22.59 -5.14 -3.56
C SER A 4 -23.73 -4.67 -4.48
N GLY A 5 -23.44 -3.88 -5.52
CA GLY A 5 -24.48 -3.24 -6.32
C GLY A 5 -24.08 -2.94 -7.76
N ARG A 6 -24.48 -1.75 -8.25
CA ARG A 6 -24.31 -1.33 -9.65
C ARG A 6 -22.85 -1.34 -10.13
N GLY A 7 -21.89 -1.10 -9.22
CA GLY A 7 -20.47 -1.22 -9.53
C GLY A 7 -19.93 -0.11 -10.42
N SER A 8 -20.37 1.14 -10.26
CA SER A 8 -19.82 2.28 -11.02
C SER A 8 -18.31 2.49 -10.76
N ASN A 9 -17.89 2.44 -9.49
CA ASN A 9 -16.46 2.44 -9.12
C ASN A 9 -15.72 1.21 -9.65
N MET A 10 -16.37 0.04 -9.66
CA MET A 10 -15.79 -1.18 -10.22
C MET A 10 -15.54 -1.02 -11.72
N ALA A 11 -16.51 -0.45 -12.46
CA ALA A 11 -16.34 -0.16 -13.88
C ALA A 11 -15.19 0.81 -14.14
N ALA A 12 -15.06 1.87 -13.34
CA ALA A 12 -13.97 2.84 -13.47
C ALA A 12 -12.59 2.17 -13.28
N LEU A 13 -12.45 1.32 -12.25
CA LEU A 13 -11.23 0.53 -12.02
C LEU A 13 -10.96 -0.47 -13.15
N LEU A 14 -12.00 -1.16 -13.64
CA LEU A 14 -11.89 -2.13 -14.73
C LEU A 14 -11.39 -1.45 -16.00
N TYR A 15 -12.03 -0.38 -16.46
CA TYR A 15 -11.63 0.29 -17.69
C TYR A 15 -10.25 0.96 -17.57
N ALA A 16 -9.89 1.47 -16.39
CA ALA A 16 -8.54 1.95 -16.15
C ALA A 16 -7.49 0.84 -16.26
N SER A 17 -7.80 -0.39 -15.80
CA SER A 17 -6.90 -1.56 -15.92
C SER A 17 -6.61 -1.98 -17.36
N GLN A 18 -7.42 -1.55 -18.33
CA GLN A 18 -7.22 -1.85 -19.74
C GLN A 18 -6.21 -0.92 -20.41
N ALA A 19 -5.75 0.15 -19.74
CA ALA A 19 -4.71 1.02 -20.26
C ALA A 19 -3.35 0.29 -20.32
N PRO A 20 -2.53 0.48 -21.38
CA PRO A 20 -1.26 -0.24 -21.54
C PRO A 20 -0.23 -0.02 -20.42
N ASP A 21 -0.32 1.11 -19.74
CA ASP A 21 0.56 1.55 -18.65
C ASP A 21 -0.08 1.35 -17.26
N CYS A 22 -1.24 0.70 -17.18
CA CYS A 22 -1.84 0.42 -15.88
C CYS A 22 -0.98 -0.62 -15.13
N PRO A 23 -0.57 -0.34 -13.88
CA PRO A 23 0.29 -1.24 -13.12
C PRO A 23 -0.48 -2.41 -12.48
N TYR A 24 -1.79 -2.51 -12.72
CA TYR A 24 -2.62 -3.58 -12.18
C TYR A 24 -3.55 -4.18 -13.22
N GLU A 25 -3.90 -5.44 -13.02
CA GLU A 25 -4.98 -6.12 -13.72
C GLU A 25 -6.10 -6.53 -12.75
N ILE A 26 -7.30 -6.74 -13.27
CA ILE A 26 -8.43 -7.21 -12.47
C ILE A 26 -8.55 -8.73 -12.59
N VAL A 27 -8.08 -9.45 -11.57
CA VAL A 27 -8.12 -10.92 -11.54
C VAL A 27 -9.46 -11.52 -11.07
N LEU A 28 -10.29 -10.72 -10.38
CA LEU A 28 -11.58 -11.15 -9.82
C LEU A 28 -12.50 -9.95 -9.50
N VAL A 29 -13.78 -10.09 -9.85
CA VAL A 29 -14.88 -9.31 -9.25
C VAL A 29 -15.75 -10.23 -8.41
N ALA A 30 -15.80 -9.99 -7.11
CA ALA A 30 -16.61 -10.78 -6.19
C ALA A 30 -17.74 -9.95 -5.55
N SER A 31 -18.89 -10.59 -5.30
CA SER A 31 -20.02 -9.94 -4.63
C SER A 31 -20.67 -10.79 -3.55
N ASN A 32 -21.12 -10.11 -2.50
CA ASN A 32 -22.01 -10.65 -1.47
C ASN A 32 -23.50 -10.63 -1.86
N VAL A 33 -23.82 -10.11 -3.05
CA VAL A 33 -25.15 -10.04 -3.67
C VAL A 33 -25.08 -10.76 -5.02
N PRO A 34 -25.63 -11.99 -5.16
CA PRO A 34 -25.52 -12.78 -6.38
C PRO A 34 -25.97 -12.08 -7.66
N ASP A 35 -27.01 -11.24 -7.56
CA ASP A 35 -27.60 -10.53 -8.70
C ASP A 35 -27.08 -9.09 -8.83
N ALA A 36 -25.94 -8.76 -8.21
CA ALA A 36 -25.35 -7.42 -8.30
C ALA A 36 -25.12 -7.05 -9.77
N PRO A 37 -25.70 -5.94 -10.29
CA PRO A 37 -25.59 -5.59 -11.71
C PRO A 37 -24.15 -5.42 -12.19
N GLY A 38 -23.22 -5.01 -11.32
CA GLY A 38 -21.81 -4.90 -11.68
C GLY A 38 -21.16 -6.23 -12.09
N LEU A 39 -21.67 -7.39 -11.65
CA LEU A 39 -21.15 -8.70 -12.06
C LEU A 39 -21.41 -8.97 -13.56
N VAL A 40 -22.55 -8.51 -14.08
CA VAL A 40 -22.89 -8.66 -15.50
C VAL A 40 -21.87 -7.92 -16.37
N LEU A 41 -21.53 -6.70 -15.97
CA LEU A 41 -20.50 -5.90 -16.66
C LEU A 41 -19.13 -6.58 -16.60
N ALA A 42 -18.69 -7.00 -15.41
CA ALA A 42 -17.40 -7.65 -15.25
C ALA A 42 -17.28 -8.93 -16.12
N ALA A 43 -18.34 -9.75 -16.15
CA ALA A 43 -18.37 -10.95 -16.98
C ALA A 43 -18.37 -10.63 -18.49
N ALA A 44 -19.06 -9.56 -18.91
CA ALA A 44 -19.07 -9.11 -20.31
C ALA A 44 -17.68 -8.66 -20.79
N GLU A 45 -16.89 -8.06 -19.89
CA GLU A 45 -15.50 -7.66 -20.12
C GLU A 45 -14.49 -8.81 -19.94
N GLY A 46 -14.97 -10.04 -19.76
CA GLY A 46 -14.12 -11.24 -19.64
C GLY A 46 -13.42 -11.41 -18.29
N VAL A 47 -13.76 -10.59 -17.29
CA VAL A 47 -13.19 -10.70 -15.94
C VAL A 47 -13.85 -11.84 -15.17
N PRO A 48 -13.09 -12.71 -14.49
CA PRO A 48 -13.66 -13.73 -13.62
C PRO A 48 -14.59 -13.12 -12.56
N VAL A 49 -15.77 -13.73 -12.39
CA VAL A 49 -16.75 -13.32 -11.38
C VAL A 49 -16.98 -14.41 -10.33
N PHE A 50 -17.21 -13.99 -9.09
CA PHE A 50 -17.68 -14.85 -8.02
C PHE A 50 -18.82 -14.18 -7.27
N ALA A 51 -19.87 -14.92 -6.93
CA ALA A 51 -20.94 -14.35 -6.14
C ALA A 51 -21.50 -15.36 -5.14
N ARG A 52 -21.74 -14.89 -3.91
CA ARG A 52 -22.34 -15.70 -2.86
C ARG A 52 -23.16 -14.82 -1.94
N ALA A 53 -24.40 -15.23 -1.67
CA ALA A 53 -25.21 -14.55 -0.67
C ALA A 53 -24.60 -14.73 0.72
N HIS A 54 -24.46 -13.62 1.45
CA HIS A 54 -23.93 -13.61 2.82
C HIS A 54 -25.01 -13.83 3.90
N THR A 55 -26.28 -13.81 3.50
CA THR A 55 -27.43 -13.94 4.41
C THR A 55 -27.34 -15.22 5.24
N GLY A 56 -27.45 -15.08 6.56
CA GLY A 56 -27.38 -16.21 7.50
C GLY A 56 -25.96 -16.69 7.84
N MET A 57 -24.92 -16.12 7.24
CA MET A 57 -23.52 -16.46 7.54
C MET A 57 -22.91 -15.49 8.55
N LYS A 58 -22.07 -15.99 9.45
CA LYS A 58 -21.26 -15.11 10.28
C LYS A 58 -20.25 -14.38 9.41
N ARG A 59 -19.85 -13.18 9.86
CA ARG A 59 -18.88 -12.32 9.15
C ARG A 59 -17.59 -13.05 8.80
N ALA A 60 -16.92 -13.65 9.78
CA ALA A 60 -15.68 -14.39 9.55
C ALA A 60 -15.84 -15.61 8.63
N GLU A 61 -16.98 -16.31 8.72
CA GLU A 61 -17.27 -17.47 7.84
C GLU A 61 -17.46 -17.05 6.39
N PHE A 62 -18.14 -15.92 6.17
CA PHE A 62 -18.33 -15.37 4.82
C PHE A 62 -17.03 -14.81 4.24
N ASP A 63 -16.29 -14.05 5.04
CA ASP A 63 -15.01 -13.46 4.62
C ASP A 63 -14.00 -14.54 4.24
N ALA A 64 -13.96 -15.68 4.96
CA ALA A 64 -13.10 -16.82 4.61
C ALA A 64 -13.42 -17.40 3.22
N VAL A 65 -14.69 -17.37 2.79
CA VAL A 65 -15.08 -17.83 1.45
C VAL A 65 -14.59 -16.85 0.39
N ILE A 66 -14.77 -15.55 0.61
CA ILE A 66 -14.30 -14.52 -0.31
C ILE A 66 -12.77 -14.53 -0.40
N ASP A 67 -12.10 -14.66 0.74
CA ASP A 67 -10.65 -14.72 0.86
C ASP A 67 -10.05 -15.91 0.10
N ALA A 68 -10.63 -17.11 0.23
CA ALA A 68 -10.21 -18.27 -0.54
C ALA A 68 -10.32 -18.05 -2.06
N GLU A 69 -11.34 -17.32 -2.50
CA GLU A 69 -11.50 -16.97 -3.91
C GLU A 69 -10.52 -15.91 -4.40
N LEU A 70 -10.20 -14.92 -3.55
CA LEU A 70 -9.15 -13.94 -3.82
C LEU A 70 -7.79 -14.62 -3.97
N GLU A 71 -7.43 -15.53 -3.04
CA GLU A 71 -6.18 -16.28 -3.09
C GLU A 71 -6.09 -17.20 -4.30
N ARG A 72 -7.17 -17.94 -4.61
CA ARG A 72 -7.24 -18.83 -5.77
C ARG A 72 -6.98 -18.10 -7.09
N ARG A 73 -7.31 -16.80 -7.14
CA ARG A 73 -7.10 -15.93 -8.30
C ARG A 73 -5.78 -15.16 -8.26
N GLY A 74 -4.96 -15.35 -7.23
CA GLY A 74 -3.68 -14.66 -7.09
C GLY A 74 -3.82 -13.17 -6.79
N ALA A 75 -4.90 -12.73 -6.13
CA ALA A 75 -5.07 -11.33 -5.81
C ALA A 75 -3.97 -10.84 -4.85
N GLU A 76 -3.35 -9.72 -5.18
CA GLU A 76 -2.34 -9.07 -4.32
C GLU A 76 -2.92 -7.88 -3.55
N PHE A 77 -3.94 -7.24 -4.12
CA PHE A 77 -4.68 -6.11 -3.56
C PHE A 77 -6.19 -6.34 -3.60
N VAL A 78 -6.90 -5.72 -2.65
CA VAL A 78 -8.37 -5.75 -2.57
C VAL A 78 -8.90 -4.33 -2.63
N ALA A 79 -9.67 -4.01 -3.67
CA ALA A 79 -10.41 -2.76 -3.78
C ALA A 79 -11.89 -2.99 -3.44
N LEU A 80 -12.39 -2.30 -2.40
CA LEU A 80 -13.81 -2.23 -2.07
C LEU A 80 -14.47 -1.15 -2.93
N ALA A 81 -15.36 -1.54 -3.82
CA ALA A 81 -16.02 -0.65 -4.78
C ALA A 81 -17.54 -0.69 -4.57
N GLY A 82 -18.00 0.00 -3.52
CA GLY A 82 -19.39 -0.06 -3.08
C GLY A 82 -19.75 -1.39 -2.43
N TYR A 83 -18.85 -1.91 -1.59
CA TYR A 83 -19.06 -3.15 -0.83
C TYR A 83 -19.76 -2.83 0.50
N MET A 84 -21.04 -3.14 0.60
CA MET A 84 -21.94 -2.72 1.68
C MET A 84 -21.94 -3.70 2.85
N ARG A 85 -20.78 -4.26 3.18
CA ARG A 85 -20.62 -5.24 4.26
C ARG A 85 -19.34 -4.99 5.05
N LEU A 86 -19.47 -4.88 6.37
CA LEU A 86 -18.31 -4.84 7.27
C LEU A 86 -17.49 -6.13 7.16
N LEU A 87 -16.17 -5.96 7.04
CA LEU A 87 -15.17 -7.03 7.06
C LEU A 87 -14.84 -7.42 8.50
N SER A 88 -14.39 -8.65 8.70
CA SER A 88 -13.86 -9.15 9.98
C SER A 88 -12.43 -8.68 10.19
N ASP A 89 -12.04 -8.56 11.46
CA ASP A 89 -10.68 -8.18 11.85
C ASP A 89 -9.62 -9.11 11.25
N GLY A 90 -9.94 -10.41 11.13
CA GLY A 90 -9.05 -11.40 10.50
C GLY A 90 -8.81 -11.13 9.02
N PHE A 91 -9.87 -10.79 8.28
CA PHE A 91 -9.74 -10.40 6.87
C PHE A 91 -8.93 -9.10 6.74
N VAL A 92 -9.26 -8.08 7.53
CA VAL A 92 -8.57 -6.79 7.49
C VAL A 92 -7.09 -6.93 7.85
N ALA A 93 -6.75 -7.71 8.87
CA ALA A 93 -5.35 -7.94 9.27
C ALA A 93 -4.55 -8.64 8.18
N LYS A 94 -5.13 -9.63 7.49
CA LYS A 94 -4.47 -10.36 6.39
C LYS A 94 -4.15 -9.46 5.18
N TRP A 95 -5.09 -8.57 4.86
CA TRP A 95 -4.97 -7.65 3.73
C TRP A 95 -4.49 -6.25 4.14
N ALA A 96 -3.90 -6.10 5.34
CA ALA A 96 -3.37 -4.84 5.81
C ALA A 96 -2.35 -4.25 4.82
N GLY A 97 -2.46 -2.94 4.57
CA GLY A 97 -1.65 -2.24 3.56
C GLY A 97 -2.00 -2.55 2.10
N ARG A 98 -2.94 -3.47 1.84
CA ARG A 98 -3.31 -3.94 0.50
C ARG A 98 -4.82 -3.96 0.25
N CYS A 99 -5.63 -3.59 1.23
CA CYS A 99 -7.07 -3.43 1.11
C CYS A 99 -7.43 -1.94 1.14
N LEU A 100 -8.11 -1.45 0.11
CA LEU A 100 -8.51 -0.05 -0.03
C LEU A 100 -10.02 0.06 -0.08
N ASN A 101 -10.53 1.19 0.40
CA ASN A 101 -11.93 1.58 0.25
C ASN A 101 -12.02 3.01 -0.29
N ILE A 102 -13.10 3.27 -1.03
CA ILE A 102 -13.50 4.63 -1.39
C ILE A 102 -14.75 5.02 -0.60
N HIS A 103 -14.70 6.20 0.00
CA HIS A 103 -15.76 6.73 0.85
C HIS A 103 -16.24 8.09 0.32
N PRO A 104 -17.57 8.34 0.21
CA PRO A 104 -18.13 9.51 -0.47
C PRO A 104 -18.12 10.80 0.37
N SER A 105 -17.09 11.00 1.19
CA SER A 105 -16.84 12.26 1.92
C SER A 105 -15.35 12.62 1.95
N LEU A 106 -15.05 13.80 2.49
CA LEU A 106 -13.70 14.18 2.93
C LEU A 106 -13.46 13.68 4.36
N LEU A 107 -13.02 12.43 4.51
CA LEU A 107 -12.66 11.87 5.83
C LEU A 107 -11.65 12.79 6.56
N PRO A 108 -11.78 12.97 7.88
CA PRO A 108 -12.65 12.21 8.80
C PRO A 108 -14.12 12.67 8.90
N ALA A 109 -14.58 13.63 8.08
CA ALA A 109 -15.97 14.09 8.11
C ALA A 109 -16.95 13.03 7.55
N HIS A 110 -18.17 12.97 8.08
CA HIS A 110 -19.29 12.13 7.59
C HIS A 110 -18.91 10.66 7.30
N LYS A 111 -18.52 9.91 8.33
CA LYS A 111 -18.25 8.45 8.25
C LYS A 111 -19.56 7.64 8.14
N GLY A 112 -19.51 6.44 7.57
CA GLY A 112 -20.66 5.53 7.52
C GLY A 112 -21.59 5.75 6.32
N LEU A 113 -22.91 5.64 6.56
CA LEU A 113 -23.93 5.63 5.50
C LEU A 113 -24.60 7.00 5.34
N ASP A 114 -25.39 7.17 4.27
CA ASP A 114 -26.24 8.34 4.00
C ASP A 114 -25.47 9.68 4.06
N VAL A 115 -24.24 9.62 3.54
CA VAL A 115 -23.25 10.70 3.62
C VAL A 115 -23.75 11.97 2.92
N HIS A 116 -24.40 11.84 1.77
CA HIS A 116 -24.85 13.00 0.99
C HIS A 116 -25.98 13.75 1.70
N GLU A 117 -26.92 13.01 2.30
CA GLU A 117 -27.96 13.55 3.16
C GLU A 117 -27.37 14.27 4.37
N ALA A 118 -26.37 13.67 5.03
CA ALA A 118 -25.69 14.26 6.18
C ALA A 118 -24.94 15.55 5.82
N VAL A 119 -24.23 15.58 4.69
CA VAL A 119 -23.54 16.76 4.15
C VAL A 119 -24.52 17.91 3.90
N LEU A 120 -25.65 17.62 3.24
CA LEU A 120 -26.67 18.62 2.93
C LEU A 120 -27.37 19.13 4.20
N ALA A 121 -27.69 18.23 5.13
CA ALA A 121 -28.30 18.59 6.41
C ALA A 121 -27.38 19.46 7.28
N ALA A 122 -26.07 19.25 7.20
CA ALA A 122 -25.06 20.06 7.87
C ALA A 122 -24.85 21.44 7.19
N GLY A 123 -25.43 21.67 6.01
CA GLY A 123 -25.29 22.92 5.27
C GLY A 123 -23.87 23.15 4.73
N GLU A 124 -23.14 22.07 4.45
CA GLU A 124 -21.78 22.18 3.92
C GLU A 124 -21.78 22.76 2.50
N THR A 125 -20.72 23.51 2.18
CA THR A 125 -20.50 24.08 0.84
C THR A 125 -19.50 23.28 0.03
N VAL A 126 -18.79 22.34 0.67
CA VAL A 126 -17.78 21.48 0.06
C VAL A 126 -17.84 20.11 0.73
N THR A 127 -17.88 19.06 -0.09
CA THR A 127 -17.68 17.66 0.30
C THR A 127 -16.63 17.04 -0.62
N GLY A 128 -16.65 15.73 -0.84
CA GLY A 128 -15.71 15.06 -1.72
C GLY A 128 -15.78 13.55 -1.63
N CYS A 129 -14.69 12.90 -2.01
CA CYS A 129 -14.46 11.49 -1.76
C CYS A 129 -13.04 11.27 -1.24
N THR A 130 -12.87 10.15 -0.54
CA THR A 130 -11.59 9.73 0.04
C THR A 130 -11.30 8.29 -0.34
N VAL A 131 -10.10 8.01 -0.85
CA VAL A 131 -9.56 6.65 -0.91
C VAL A 131 -8.63 6.46 0.27
N HIS A 132 -8.82 5.38 1.03
CA HIS A 132 -8.04 5.08 2.21
C HIS A 132 -7.76 3.57 2.32
N LEU A 133 -6.72 3.21 3.06
CA LEU A 133 -6.50 1.82 3.46
C LEU A 133 -7.57 1.39 4.46
N VAL A 134 -7.98 0.12 4.40
CA VAL A 134 -8.94 -0.44 5.34
C VAL A 134 -8.23 -0.86 6.63
N THR A 135 -8.75 -0.40 7.76
CA THR A 135 -8.35 -0.83 9.11
C THR A 135 -9.56 -1.42 9.84
N PRO A 136 -9.38 -2.08 11.01
CA PRO A 136 -10.52 -2.60 11.76
C PRO A 136 -11.50 -1.51 12.24
N ALA A 137 -11.02 -0.27 12.36
CA ALA A 137 -11.85 0.89 12.66
C ALA A 137 -12.54 1.39 11.38
N LEU A 138 -13.83 1.70 11.49
CA LEU A 138 -14.65 2.14 10.36
C LEU A 138 -14.15 3.48 9.81
N ASP A 139 -13.85 3.51 8.51
CA ASP A 139 -13.45 4.69 7.73
C ASP A 139 -12.36 5.52 8.44
N ASP A 140 -11.34 4.83 9.00
CA ASP A 140 -10.31 5.44 9.85
C ASP A 140 -8.88 5.01 9.49
N GLY A 141 -8.70 4.37 8.34
CA GLY A 141 -7.37 4.00 7.89
C GLY A 141 -6.61 5.16 7.24
N PRO A 142 -5.30 4.97 7.00
CA PRO A 142 -4.47 5.95 6.32
C PRO A 142 -5.10 6.43 5.00
N ILE A 143 -5.24 7.75 4.87
CA ILE A 143 -5.76 8.39 3.66
C ILE A 143 -4.70 8.33 2.58
N LEU A 144 -5.07 7.80 1.41
CA LEU A 144 -4.19 7.70 0.25
C LEU A 144 -4.46 8.83 -0.76
N GLY A 145 -5.69 9.36 -0.79
CA GLY A 145 -6.03 10.51 -1.62
C GLY A 145 -7.45 11.03 -1.37
N GLN A 146 -7.67 12.29 -1.70
CA GLN A 146 -8.97 12.94 -1.61
C GLN A 146 -9.22 13.85 -2.81
N VAL A 147 -10.49 14.00 -3.19
CA VAL A 147 -10.93 15.00 -4.17
C VAL A 147 -12.09 15.79 -3.57
N ARG A 148 -11.98 17.11 -3.61
CA ARG A 148 -13.01 18.04 -3.14
C ARG A 148 -14.05 18.26 -4.23
N VAL A 149 -15.31 18.33 -3.82
CA VAL A 149 -16.49 18.55 -4.67
C VAL A 149 -17.34 19.65 -4.07
N ALA A 150 -17.77 20.61 -4.88
CA ALA A 150 -18.66 21.68 -4.42
C ALA A 150 -20.07 21.13 -4.15
N VAL A 151 -20.69 21.61 -3.07
CA VAL A 151 -22.13 21.46 -2.81
C VAL A 151 -22.81 22.71 -3.34
N LEU A 152 -23.70 22.54 -4.31
CA LEU A 152 -24.34 23.65 -5.01
C LEU A 152 -25.68 24.01 -4.34
N PRO A 153 -26.08 25.29 -4.38
CA PRO A 153 -27.42 25.68 -3.95
C PRO A 153 -28.51 24.88 -4.70
N GLY A 154 -29.39 24.22 -3.94
CA GLY A 154 -30.48 23.41 -4.50
C GLY A 154 -30.11 21.97 -4.81
N ASP A 155 -28.91 21.49 -4.46
CA ASP A 155 -28.58 20.07 -4.56
C ASP A 155 -29.56 19.19 -3.78
N THR A 156 -29.91 18.05 -4.38
CA THR A 156 -30.48 16.90 -3.68
C THR A 156 -29.35 15.91 -3.35
N ALA A 157 -29.64 14.94 -2.49
CA ALA A 157 -28.67 13.87 -2.21
C ALA A 157 -28.24 13.14 -3.49
N GLU A 158 -29.17 12.94 -4.44
CA GLU A 158 -28.91 12.32 -5.74
C GLU A 158 -28.00 13.17 -6.63
N THR A 159 -28.29 14.47 -6.80
CA THR A 159 -27.45 15.34 -7.65
C THR A 159 -26.05 15.54 -7.08
N LEU A 160 -25.93 15.55 -5.75
CA LEU A 160 -24.65 15.58 -5.05
C LEU A 160 -23.91 14.25 -5.20
N ALA A 161 -24.60 13.11 -5.04
CA ALA A 161 -24.03 11.78 -5.21
C ALA A 161 -23.45 11.58 -6.62
N ASP A 162 -24.19 11.96 -7.66
CA ASP A 162 -23.70 11.88 -9.04
C ASP A 162 -22.41 12.69 -9.23
N ARG A 163 -22.34 13.89 -8.65
CA ARG A 163 -21.13 14.72 -8.71
C ARG A 163 -19.96 14.11 -7.97
N VAL A 164 -20.20 13.52 -6.79
CA VAL A 164 -19.17 12.83 -6.01
C VAL A 164 -18.71 11.57 -6.75
N HIS A 165 -19.60 10.80 -7.37
CA HIS A 165 -19.23 9.62 -8.16
C HIS A 165 -18.28 9.95 -9.31
N TYR A 166 -18.45 11.08 -10.00
CA TYR A 166 -17.44 11.50 -11.00
C TYR A 166 -16.06 11.71 -10.37
N ALA A 167 -15.99 12.32 -9.19
CA ALA A 167 -14.73 12.49 -8.47
C ALA A 167 -14.14 11.13 -8.03
N GLU A 168 -14.98 10.21 -7.59
CA GLU A 168 -14.57 8.85 -7.21
C GLU A 168 -13.95 8.09 -8.38
N HIS A 169 -14.58 8.16 -9.57
CA HIS A 169 -14.11 7.47 -10.78
C HIS A 169 -12.76 7.99 -11.26
N GLN A 170 -12.43 9.26 -10.96
CA GLN A 170 -11.11 9.83 -11.25
C GLN A 170 -10.07 9.48 -10.18
N LEU A 171 -10.48 9.50 -8.91
CA LEU A 171 -9.57 9.31 -7.79
C LEU A 171 -9.16 7.85 -7.62
N TYR A 172 -10.12 6.93 -7.64
CA TYR A 172 -9.89 5.54 -7.22
C TYR A 172 -8.87 4.82 -8.11
N PRO A 173 -9.00 4.84 -9.45
CA PRO A 173 -8.05 4.14 -10.30
C PRO A 173 -6.62 4.66 -10.19
N ARG A 174 -6.46 5.99 -10.05
CA ARG A 174 -5.13 6.61 -9.87
C ARG A 174 -4.51 6.20 -8.55
N VAL A 175 -5.25 6.30 -7.43
CA VAL A 175 -4.71 5.92 -6.11
C VAL A 175 -4.36 4.44 -6.04
N LEU A 176 -5.17 3.57 -6.66
CA LEU A 176 -4.83 2.16 -6.75
C LEU A 176 -3.55 1.96 -7.59
N ALA A 177 -3.43 2.64 -8.74
CA ALA A 177 -2.23 2.56 -9.58
C ALA A 177 -0.98 3.03 -8.83
N ASP A 178 -1.05 4.15 -8.11
CA ASP A 178 0.04 4.69 -7.31
C ASP A 178 0.48 3.68 -6.23
N LEU A 179 -0.47 3.08 -5.52
CA LEU A 179 -0.18 2.09 -4.47
C LEU A 179 0.47 0.82 -5.03
N VAL A 180 -0.05 0.29 -6.16
CA VAL A 180 0.51 -0.91 -6.80
C VAL A 180 1.91 -0.62 -7.34
N SER A 181 2.10 0.50 -8.03
CA SER A 181 3.41 0.93 -8.56
C SER A 181 4.45 1.10 -7.44
N ALA A 182 4.04 1.65 -6.30
CA ALA A 182 4.93 1.80 -5.14
C ALA A 182 5.33 0.44 -4.56
N ALA A 183 4.41 -0.53 -4.52
CA ALA A 183 4.70 -1.89 -4.08
C ALA A 183 5.66 -2.62 -5.03
N ASP A 184 5.44 -2.52 -6.35
CA ASP A 184 6.31 -3.09 -7.37
C ASP A 184 7.72 -2.49 -7.33
N SER A 185 7.79 -1.17 -7.22
CA SER A 185 9.06 -0.45 -7.07
C SER A 185 9.82 -0.93 -5.84
N THR A 186 9.12 -1.07 -4.70
CA THR A 186 9.72 -1.57 -3.45
C THR A 186 10.23 -3.00 -3.60
N ALA A 187 9.47 -3.88 -4.26
CA ALA A 187 9.90 -5.25 -4.53
C ALA A 187 11.16 -5.27 -5.43
N ALA A 188 11.18 -4.45 -6.49
CA ALA A 188 12.34 -4.30 -7.36
C ALA A 188 13.57 -3.77 -6.63
N TRP A 189 13.39 -2.79 -5.74
CA TRP A 189 14.48 -2.24 -4.91
C TRP A 189 15.01 -3.28 -3.93
N LEU A 190 14.15 -4.06 -3.29
CA LEU A 190 14.57 -5.15 -2.41
C LEU A 190 15.38 -6.21 -3.17
N GLU A 191 14.93 -6.64 -4.36
CA GLU A 191 15.69 -7.58 -5.19
C GLU A 191 17.04 -7.01 -5.63
N ARG A 192 17.10 -5.72 -5.93
CA ARG A 192 18.37 -5.07 -6.26
C ARG A 192 19.31 -5.00 -5.05
N VAL A 193 18.80 -4.66 -3.87
CA VAL A 193 19.56 -4.70 -2.61
C VAL A 193 20.04 -6.12 -2.31
N ARG A 194 19.19 -7.15 -2.48
CA ARG A 194 19.56 -8.57 -2.33
C ARG A 194 20.71 -8.93 -3.26
N SER A 195 20.61 -8.58 -4.53
CA SER A 195 21.64 -8.86 -5.53
C SER A 195 22.99 -8.26 -5.14
N LEU A 196 23.01 -7.02 -4.63
CA LEU A 196 24.23 -6.34 -4.18
C LEU A 196 24.77 -6.93 -2.86
N ALA A 197 23.89 -7.09 -1.86
CA ALA A 197 24.28 -7.54 -0.53
C ALA A 197 24.75 -9.00 -0.50
N LEU A 198 24.09 -9.89 -1.26
CA LEU A 198 24.43 -11.32 -1.30
C LEU A 198 25.61 -11.63 -2.25
N ALA A 199 26.05 -10.66 -3.06
CA ALA A 199 27.31 -10.77 -3.79
C ALA A 199 28.54 -10.62 -2.87
N LEU A 200 28.37 -10.04 -1.68
CA LEU A 200 29.45 -9.86 -0.72
C LEU A 200 29.88 -11.20 -0.08
N PRO A 201 31.18 -11.40 0.21
CA PRO A 201 31.67 -12.69 0.69
C PRO A 201 31.01 -13.13 1.99
N GLU A 202 30.55 -14.39 2.02
CA GLU A 202 29.87 -15.00 3.16
C GLU A 202 28.65 -14.21 3.67
N ALA A 203 28.01 -13.39 2.82
CA ALA A 203 26.76 -12.73 3.17
C ALA A 203 25.56 -13.70 3.11
N GLU A 204 24.68 -13.59 4.09
CA GLU A 204 23.43 -14.35 4.18
C GLU A 204 22.26 -13.41 4.53
N GLU A 205 21.05 -13.82 4.15
CA GLU A 205 19.80 -13.10 4.45
C GLU A 205 18.99 -13.90 5.47
N LYS A 206 18.37 -13.18 6.42
CA LYS A 206 17.25 -13.71 7.20
C LYS A 206 16.28 -12.60 7.57
N LEU A 207 15.03 -12.96 7.79
CA LEU A 207 14.06 -12.02 8.37
C LEU A 207 14.44 -11.71 9.82
N SER A 208 14.36 -10.42 10.17
CA SER A 208 14.50 -9.92 11.54
C SER A 208 13.43 -8.87 11.79
N HIS A 209 12.56 -9.11 12.76
CA HIS A 209 11.42 -8.23 13.07
C HIS A 209 10.54 -7.91 11.84
N GLY A 210 10.38 -8.87 10.92
CA GLY A 210 9.59 -8.70 9.71
C GLY A 210 10.33 -8.09 8.52
N SER A 211 11.55 -7.57 8.71
CA SER A 211 12.36 -6.96 7.66
C SER A 211 13.47 -7.89 7.17
N PRO A 212 13.80 -7.91 5.86
CA PRO A 212 15.00 -8.57 5.33
C PRO A 212 16.27 -7.97 5.95
N GLY A 213 17.04 -8.78 6.65
CA GLY A 213 18.31 -8.41 7.24
C GLY A 213 19.46 -9.22 6.67
N PHE A 214 20.56 -8.54 6.34
CA PHE A 214 21.76 -9.11 5.74
C PHE A 214 22.90 -9.15 6.76
N PHE A 215 23.53 -10.31 6.89
CA PHE A 215 24.58 -10.56 7.88
C PHE A 215 25.72 -11.37 7.29
N VAL A 216 26.91 -11.24 7.88
CA VAL A 216 28.04 -12.11 7.55
C VAL A 216 27.82 -13.45 8.25
N ARG A 217 28.02 -14.58 7.56
CA ARG A 217 27.85 -15.94 8.11
C ARG A 217 28.54 -16.09 9.46
N GLY A 218 27.78 -16.49 10.48
CA GLY A 218 28.29 -16.62 11.86
C GLY A 218 28.69 -15.29 12.53
N GLY A 219 28.37 -14.15 11.92
CA GLY A 219 28.77 -12.81 12.30
C GLY A 219 27.60 -11.85 12.52
N LYS A 220 27.88 -10.55 12.37
CA LYS A 220 26.93 -9.46 12.65
C LYS A 220 26.15 -9.07 11.40
N PHE A 221 24.96 -8.51 11.61
CA PHE A 221 24.24 -7.80 10.57
C PHE A 221 25.01 -6.57 10.10
N PHE A 222 24.97 -6.35 8.79
CA PHE A 222 25.55 -5.18 8.14
C PHE A 222 24.51 -4.36 7.36
N ALA A 223 23.34 -4.92 7.07
CA ALA A 223 22.28 -4.15 6.43
C ALA A 223 20.89 -4.65 6.81
N TYR A 224 19.90 -3.75 6.74
CA TYR A 224 18.48 -4.08 6.80
C TYR A 224 17.72 -3.33 5.71
N PHE A 225 16.79 -3.99 5.05
CA PHE A 225 15.83 -3.34 4.18
C PHE A 225 14.60 -2.94 5.00
N SER A 226 14.30 -1.65 5.08
CA SER A 226 13.17 -1.09 5.82
C SER A 226 12.10 -0.62 4.85
N ARG A 227 10.85 -0.98 5.12
CA ARG A 227 9.67 -0.50 4.38
C ARG A 227 8.60 -0.08 5.37
N ASP A 228 8.13 1.16 5.23
CA ASP A 228 6.99 1.73 5.97
C ASP A 228 7.06 1.45 7.48
N HIS A 229 8.22 1.72 8.06
CA HIS A 229 8.52 1.30 9.42
C HIS A 229 7.82 2.23 10.43
N HIS A 230 6.72 1.73 10.99
CA HIS A 230 5.74 2.48 11.81
C HIS A 230 4.78 3.39 11.02
N GLY A 231 4.50 3.09 9.75
CA GLY A 231 3.56 3.91 8.97
C GLY A 231 4.16 5.23 8.51
N ASP A 232 5.49 5.33 8.45
CA ASP A 232 6.20 6.54 8.01
C ASP A 232 6.22 6.71 6.48
N GLY A 233 5.79 5.69 5.73
CA GLY A 233 5.80 5.66 4.28
C GLY A 233 7.20 5.53 3.66
N ILE A 234 8.25 5.32 4.47
CA ILE A 234 9.64 5.36 4.00
C ILE A 234 10.12 3.97 3.60
N THR A 235 10.67 3.85 2.40
CA THR A 235 11.46 2.68 1.99
C THR A 235 12.94 3.03 1.95
N ALA A 236 13.75 2.31 2.73
CA ALA A 236 15.15 2.66 2.94
C ALA A 236 16.04 1.44 3.15
N LEU A 237 17.31 1.60 2.81
CA LEU A 237 18.38 0.71 3.23
C LEU A 237 19.02 1.25 4.52
N LEU A 238 19.06 0.43 5.57
CA LEU A 238 19.76 0.74 6.81
C LEU A 238 21.14 0.09 6.78
N VAL A 239 22.19 0.89 6.97
CA VAL A 239 23.60 0.45 6.98
C VAL A 239 24.35 1.11 8.12
N LYS A 240 25.55 0.62 8.44
CA LYS A 240 26.42 1.23 9.45
C LYS A 240 27.25 2.37 8.88
N ALA A 241 27.17 3.52 9.53
CA ALA A 241 28.20 4.56 9.44
C ALA A 241 29.38 4.21 10.38
N SER A 242 30.49 4.95 10.29
CA SER A 242 31.62 4.79 11.21
C SER A 242 31.30 5.23 12.64
N GLY A 243 30.19 5.93 12.85
CA GLY A 243 29.72 6.36 14.16
C GLY A 243 28.65 7.44 14.07
N VAL A 244 28.21 7.92 15.23
CA VAL A 244 27.15 8.95 15.35
C VAL A 244 27.55 10.31 14.79
N GLU A 245 28.85 10.64 14.77
CA GLU A 245 29.35 11.91 14.21
C GLU A 245 29.20 11.93 12.69
N GLU A 246 29.69 10.90 12.01
CA GLU A 246 29.51 10.78 10.55
C GLU A 246 28.03 10.71 10.18
N GLN A 247 27.24 9.93 10.92
CA GLN A 247 25.80 9.87 10.73
C GLN A 247 25.16 11.27 10.78
N ALA A 248 25.49 12.08 11.79
CA ALA A 248 24.95 13.43 11.91
C ALA A 248 25.39 14.35 10.76
N MET A 249 26.65 14.25 10.32
CA MET A 249 27.18 15.02 9.19
C MET A 249 26.47 14.68 7.88
N LEU A 250 26.22 13.40 7.61
CA LEU A 250 25.52 12.96 6.40
C LEU A 250 24.07 13.46 6.37
N ILE A 251 23.38 13.39 7.50
CA ILE A 251 22.00 13.91 7.64
C ILE A 251 21.97 15.43 7.45
N ASP A 252 22.95 16.17 7.97
CA ASP A 252 23.04 17.62 7.77
C ASP A 252 23.33 18.00 6.31
N GLN A 253 24.15 17.18 5.63
CA GLN A 253 24.51 17.40 4.23
C GLN A 253 23.36 17.12 3.26
N ASP A 254 22.59 16.06 3.49
CA ASP A 254 21.44 15.68 2.66
C ASP A 254 20.32 15.08 3.54
N PRO A 255 19.49 15.94 4.14
CA PRO A 255 18.42 15.51 5.06
C PRO A 255 17.24 14.85 4.35
N ASP A 256 17.16 14.95 3.02
CA ASP A 256 16.13 14.27 2.23
C ASP A 256 16.52 12.80 2.03
N LEU A 257 17.79 12.54 1.69
CA LEU A 257 18.33 11.20 1.46
C LEU A 257 18.56 10.41 2.75
N TYR A 258 19.13 11.07 3.77
CA TYR A 258 19.58 10.41 4.98
C TYR A 258 18.72 10.72 6.19
N PHE A 259 18.49 9.70 7.01
CA PHE A 259 17.85 9.88 8.31
C PHE A 259 18.46 8.98 9.37
N ARG A 260 18.19 9.33 10.63
CA ARG A 260 18.58 8.54 11.79
C ARG A 260 17.48 7.51 12.10
N PRO A 261 17.71 6.19 11.92
CA PRO A 261 16.71 5.18 12.22
C PRO A 261 16.41 5.11 13.72
N ALA A 262 15.16 4.92 14.11
CA ALA A 262 14.74 4.99 15.52
C ALA A 262 15.51 4.04 16.45
N TYR A 263 15.68 2.77 16.05
CA TYR A 263 16.32 1.74 16.89
C TYR A 263 17.83 1.58 16.63
N PHE A 264 18.24 1.68 15.37
CA PHE A 264 19.65 1.48 15.00
C PHE A 264 20.47 2.76 15.06
N GLY A 265 19.82 3.93 14.99
CA GLY A 265 20.46 5.24 14.99
C GLY A 265 21.38 5.49 16.18
N PRO A 266 21.00 5.18 17.43
CA PRO A 266 21.89 5.28 18.58
C PRO A 266 23.19 4.44 18.47
N SER A 267 23.19 3.39 17.66
CA SER A 267 24.38 2.55 17.40
C SER A 267 25.16 2.97 16.15
N GLY A 268 24.92 4.18 15.62
CA GLY A 268 25.65 4.73 14.46
C GLY A 268 25.18 4.20 13.10
N TRP A 269 23.99 3.62 13.00
CA TRP A 269 23.44 3.21 11.69
C TRP A 269 22.71 4.37 11.01
N ILE A 270 22.82 4.47 9.70
CA ILE A 270 22.14 5.48 8.89
C ILE A 270 21.11 4.82 7.98
N GLY A 271 19.98 5.50 7.77
CA GLY A 271 19.00 5.12 6.75
C GLY A 271 19.25 5.91 5.47
N ILE A 272 19.28 5.21 4.34
CA ILE A 272 19.40 5.77 2.99
C ILE A 272 18.07 5.52 2.29
N ARG A 273 17.34 6.58 1.95
CA ARG A 273 16.04 6.47 1.27
C ARG A 273 16.20 5.95 -0.15
N LEU A 274 15.32 5.03 -0.53
CA LEU A 274 15.25 4.40 -1.87
C LEU A 274 14.04 4.88 -2.67
N ASP A 275 13.15 5.63 -2.03
CA ASP A 275 11.83 6.05 -2.51
C ASP A 275 11.77 7.53 -2.89
N LEU A 276 12.92 8.14 -3.19
CA LEU A 276 13.03 9.52 -3.66
C LEU A 276 13.00 9.65 -5.19
N GLY A 277 12.79 8.55 -5.92
CA GLY A 277 12.81 8.51 -7.39
C GLY A 277 14.06 7.81 -7.91
N ASP A 278 14.93 8.54 -8.63
CA ASP A 278 16.14 7.98 -9.22
C ASP A 278 17.16 7.58 -8.14
N ILE A 279 17.38 6.27 -8.00
CA ILE A 279 18.32 5.70 -7.02
C ILE A 279 19.72 5.63 -7.62
N ASP A 280 20.71 6.25 -6.96
CA ASP A 280 22.13 6.00 -7.24
C ASP A 280 22.53 4.64 -6.67
N TRP A 281 22.38 3.59 -7.48
CA TRP A 281 22.72 2.22 -7.08
C TRP A 281 24.20 2.00 -6.79
N ARG A 282 25.09 2.82 -7.36
CA ARG A 282 26.52 2.75 -7.06
C ARG A 282 26.78 3.27 -5.65
N HIS A 283 26.12 4.36 -5.27
CA HIS A 283 26.17 4.86 -3.91
C HIS A 283 25.63 3.84 -2.88
N VAL A 284 24.51 3.17 -3.21
CA VAL A 284 23.95 2.09 -2.38
C VAL A 284 24.93 0.92 -2.23
N GLU A 285 25.57 0.49 -3.31
CA GLU A 285 26.58 -0.57 -3.33
C GLU A 285 27.82 -0.22 -2.48
N ASP A 286 28.31 1.01 -2.59
CA ASP A 286 29.45 1.51 -1.80
C ASP A 286 29.14 1.43 -0.30
N TRP A 287 27.92 1.83 0.10
CA TRP A 287 27.47 1.77 1.49
C TRP A 287 27.28 0.35 2.02
N LEU A 288 26.70 -0.56 1.22
CA LEU A 288 26.59 -1.98 1.56
C LEU A 288 27.98 -2.59 1.80
N THR A 289 28.91 -2.33 0.88
CA THR A 289 30.28 -2.83 0.96
C THR A 289 31.01 -2.29 2.19
N ARG A 290 30.88 -0.99 2.46
CA ARG A 290 31.47 -0.35 3.64
C ARG A 290 30.92 -0.93 4.95
N SER A 291 29.61 -1.05 5.06
CA SER A 291 28.95 -1.59 6.25
C SER A 291 29.29 -3.07 6.47
N TRP A 292 29.40 -3.84 5.38
CA TRP A 292 29.88 -5.22 5.42
C TRP A 292 31.32 -5.29 5.90
N ARG A 293 32.23 -4.42 5.43
CA ARG A 293 33.63 -4.40 5.86
C ARG A 293 33.79 -4.13 7.36
N ASP A 294 32.93 -3.28 7.93
CA ASP A 294 32.87 -3.06 9.39
C ASP A 294 32.43 -4.32 10.16
N SER A 295 31.57 -5.13 9.55
CA SER A 295 30.95 -6.29 10.18
C SER A 295 31.71 -7.60 9.95
N ALA A 296 32.52 -7.65 8.89
CA ALA A 296 33.22 -8.84 8.44
C ALA A 296 34.48 -9.12 9.28
N PRO A 297 34.82 -10.40 9.52
CA PRO A 297 36.12 -10.77 10.08
C PRO A 297 37.28 -10.22 9.23
N LYS A 298 38.40 -9.84 9.87
CA LYS A 298 39.58 -9.27 9.20
C LYS A 298 40.08 -10.09 8.00
N ARG A 299 39.92 -11.42 8.04
CA ARG A 299 40.27 -12.32 6.95
C ARG A 299 39.47 -12.06 5.67
N LEU A 300 38.20 -11.69 5.80
CA LEU A 300 37.32 -11.39 4.67
C LEU A 300 37.44 -9.93 4.25
N ALA A 301 37.54 -9.01 5.21
CA ALA A 301 37.64 -7.57 4.94
C ALA A 301 38.89 -7.15 4.13
N SER A 302 39.90 -8.03 4.02
CA SER A 302 41.14 -7.78 3.28
C SER A 302 41.13 -8.31 1.84
N LEU A 303 40.05 -8.98 1.39
CA LEU A 303 39.94 -9.45 0.00
C LEU A 303 39.57 -8.28 -0.94
N PRO A 304 40.12 -8.25 -2.17
CA PRO A 304 39.67 -7.33 -3.20
C PRO A 304 38.41 -7.90 -3.87
N PHE A 305 37.32 -7.14 -3.82
CA PHE A 305 36.08 -7.38 -4.56
C PHE A 305 35.38 -6.04 -4.74
#